data_AF-A0A382ITK6-F1
#
_entry.id   AF-A0A382ITK6-F1
#
_cell.length_a   1.000
_cell.length_b   1.000
_cell.length_c   1.000
_cell.angle_alpha   90.00
_cell.angle_beta   90.00
_cell.angle_gamma   90.00
#
_symmetry.space_group_name_H-M   'P 1'
#
loop_
_entity.id
_entity.type
_entity.pdbx_description
1 polymer ?
#
loop_
_entity_poly.entity_id
_entity_poly.type
_entity_poly.pdbx_seq_one_letter_code
_entity_poly.pdbx_strand_id
1 'polypeptide(L)'
;MSRNYKKEYETYHSKPEQKIRRAARNAARAKFKDADPNKDVHHKDNNPLNNDKNNLSLVTQHYNRREPRLREEAKDVKKLLSKVKGLSKQQAVLLSQLPLPVLTAIVTQLSHLTMGEEVNEKSGHTSAELPPKGFSHPDAKKLTSLMSHYFKTKNPRLKIALLRD
;
A
#
# COMPACT_ATOMS: atom_id res chain seq x y z
N MET A 1 -25.79 10.20 -21.57
CA MET A 1 -25.37 9.30 -22.68
C MET A 1 -25.92 7.91 -22.40
N SER A 2 -26.84 7.39 -23.22
CA SER A 2 -27.38 6.04 -23.06
C SER A 2 -26.41 4.99 -23.62
N ARG A 3 -26.36 3.80 -23.00
CA ARG A 3 -25.56 2.68 -23.52
C ARG A 3 -26.24 2.10 -24.77
N ASN A 4 -25.48 1.90 -25.84
CA ASN A 4 -25.98 1.27 -27.05
C ASN A 4 -25.66 -0.24 -27.02
N TYR A 5 -26.59 -1.02 -26.47
CA TYR A 5 -26.44 -2.47 -26.30
C TYR A 5 -26.22 -3.22 -27.62
N LYS A 6 -26.82 -2.76 -28.72
CA LYS A 6 -26.64 -3.39 -30.04
C LYS A 6 -25.17 -3.28 -30.49
N LYS A 7 -24.61 -2.08 -30.38
CA LYS A 7 -23.19 -1.82 -30.70
C LYS A 7 -22.26 -2.59 -29.77
N GLU A 8 -22.54 -2.66 -28.47
CA GLU A 8 -21.74 -3.44 -27.51
C GLU A 8 -21.77 -4.95 -27.83
N TYR A 9 -22.94 -5.46 -28.23
CA TYR A 9 -23.04 -6.85 -28.63
C TYR A 9 -22.22 -7.12 -29.89
N GLU A 10 -22.37 -6.31 -30.94
CA GLU A 10 -21.65 -6.44 -32.20
C GLU A 10 -20.12 -6.32 -32.03
N THR A 11 -19.66 -5.44 -31.14
CA THR A 11 -18.23 -5.17 -30.95
C THR A 11 -17.55 -6.10 -29.93
N TYR A 12 -18.26 -6.56 -28.91
CA TYR A 12 -17.68 -7.35 -27.81
C TYR A 12 -18.33 -8.72 -27.68
N HIS A 13 -19.65 -8.82 -27.48
CA HIS A 13 -20.27 -10.10 -27.14
C HIS A 13 -20.42 -11.10 -28.28
N SER A 14 -20.44 -10.62 -29.52
CA SER A 14 -20.54 -11.41 -30.77
C SER A 14 -19.25 -12.16 -31.07
N LYS A 15 -18.10 -11.69 -30.54
CA LYS A 15 -16.77 -12.24 -30.80
C LYS A 15 -16.73 -13.73 -30.42
N PRO A 16 -16.16 -14.60 -31.28
CA PRO A 16 -16.15 -16.05 -31.04
C PRO A 16 -15.43 -16.41 -29.73
N GLU A 17 -14.32 -15.74 -29.42
CA GLU A 17 -13.59 -15.92 -28.16
C GLU A 17 -14.46 -15.60 -26.93
N GLN A 18 -15.28 -14.56 -26.99
CA GLN A 18 -16.18 -14.18 -25.90
C GLN A 18 -17.31 -15.20 -25.71
N LYS A 19 -17.80 -15.78 -26.81
CA LYS A 19 -18.76 -16.89 -26.76
C LYS A 19 -18.15 -18.13 -26.08
N ILE A 20 -16.92 -18.50 -26.46
CA ILE A 20 -16.19 -19.62 -25.86
C ILE A 20 -15.96 -19.38 -24.36
N ARG A 21 -15.46 -18.21 -23.97
CA ARG A 21 -15.27 -17.85 -22.55
C ARG A 21 -16.58 -17.85 -21.76
N ARG A 22 -17.68 -17.37 -22.35
CA ARG A 22 -19.00 -17.41 -21.72
C ARG A 22 -19.47 -18.85 -21.53
N ALA A 23 -19.35 -19.69 -22.55
CA ALA A 23 -19.69 -21.10 -22.48
C ALA A 23 -18.88 -21.82 -21.39
N ALA A 24 -17.58 -21.57 -21.31
CA ALA A 24 -16.71 -22.16 -20.29
C ALA A 24 -17.09 -21.71 -18.87
N ARG A 25 -17.39 -20.43 -18.64
CA ARG A 25 -17.90 -19.96 -17.34
C ARG A 25 -19.24 -20.58 -16.98
N ASN A 26 -20.15 -20.74 -17.94
CA ASN A 26 -21.43 -21.38 -17.71
C ASN A 26 -21.26 -22.87 -17.38
N ALA A 27 -20.34 -23.56 -18.05
CA ALA A 27 -19.98 -24.95 -17.73
C ALA A 27 -19.40 -25.07 -16.31
N ALA A 28 -18.55 -24.12 -15.87
CA ALA A 28 -18.05 -24.07 -14.50
C ALA A 28 -19.20 -23.91 -13.49
N ARG A 29 -20.10 -22.94 -13.71
CA ARG A 29 -21.28 -22.72 -12.86
C ARG A 29 -22.22 -23.92 -12.81
N ALA A 30 -22.38 -24.63 -13.93
CA ALA A 30 -23.19 -25.83 -14.00
C ALA A 30 -22.64 -26.99 -13.15
N LYS A 31 -21.37 -26.97 -12.75
CA LYS A 31 -20.80 -27.95 -11.79
C LYS A 31 -21.21 -27.66 -10.33
N PHE A 32 -21.70 -26.46 -10.05
CA PHE A 32 -22.05 -25.97 -8.72
C PHE A 32 -23.52 -25.50 -8.66
N LYS A 33 -24.43 -26.21 -9.35
CA LYS A 33 -25.85 -25.85 -9.42
C LYS A 33 -26.53 -25.75 -8.05
N ASP A 34 -26.13 -26.62 -7.13
CA ASP A 34 -26.72 -26.70 -5.78
C ASP A 34 -25.98 -25.83 -4.75
N ALA A 35 -25.09 -24.95 -5.22
CA ALA A 35 -24.31 -24.11 -4.33
C ALA A 35 -25.11 -22.91 -3.80
N ASP A 36 -24.64 -22.39 -2.66
CA ASP A 36 -25.19 -21.18 -2.02
C ASP A 36 -25.26 -20.01 -3.02
N PRO A 37 -26.43 -19.40 -3.23
CA PRO A 37 -26.61 -18.24 -4.12
C PRO A 37 -25.71 -17.04 -3.80
N ASN A 38 -25.23 -16.93 -2.56
CA ASN A 38 -24.35 -15.84 -2.13
C ASN A 38 -22.86 -16.06 -2.47
N LYS A 39 -22.52 -17.22 -3.05
CA LYS A 39 -21.15 -17.57 -3.42
C LYS A 39 -20.98 -17.58 -4.94
N ASP A 40 -19.81 -17.12 -5.36
CA ASP A 40 -19.40 -17.15 -6.75
C ASP A 40 -18.47 -18.35 -7.01
N VAL A 41 -18.54 -18.88 -8.23
CA VAL A 41 -17.53 -19.81 -8.76
C VAL A 41 -16.28 -19.01 -9.12
N HIS A 42 -15.18 -19.32 -8.44
CA HIS A 42 -13.88 -18.67 -8.57
C HIS A 42 -12.88 -19.59 -9.27
N HIS A 43 -12.20 -19.06 -10.29
CA HIS A 43 -11.09 -19.69 -10.99
C HIS A 43 -9.77 -19.22 -10.38
N LYS A 44 -9.04 -20.10 -9.68
CA LYS A 44 -7.79 -19.75 -8.98
C LYS A 44 -6.69 -19.25 -9.92
N ASP A 45 -6.69 -19.71 -11.16
CA ASP A 45 -5.72 -19.30 -12.19
C ASP A 45 -6.17 -18.08 -13.01
N ASN A 46 -7.37 -17.54 -12.75
CA ASN A 46 -8.00 -16.46 -13.53
C ASN A 46 -8.22 -16.81 -15.02
N ASN A 47 -8.25 -18.10 -15.36
CA ASN A 47 -8.54 -18.56 -16.71
C ASN A 47 -9.94 -19.21 -16.76
N PRO A 48 -10.94 -18.56 -17.40
CA PRO A 48 -12.28 -19.12 -17.50
C PRO A 48 -12.37 -20.42 -18.32
N LEU A 49 -11.33 -20.76 -19.08
CA LEU A 49 -11.27 -22.00 -19.86
C LEU A 49 -10.80 -23.20 -19.03
N ASN A 50 -10.12 -22.97 -17.91
CA ASN A 50 -9.65 -24.05 -17.03
C ASN A 50 -10.73 -24.40 -16.01
N ASN A 51 -11.57 -25.37 -16.35
CA ASN A 51 -12.69 -25.79 -15.52
C ASN A 51 -12.39 -27.03 -14.65
N ASP A 52 -11.14 -27.31 -14.35
CA ASP A 52 -10.77 -28.44 -13.49
C ASP A 52 -11.31 -28.25 -12.07
N LYS A 53 -11.78 -29.35 -11.45
CA LYS A 53 -12.36 -29.29 -10.09
C LYS A 53 -11.39 -28.71 -9.06
N ASN A 54 -10.08 -28.95 -9.23
CA ASN A 54 -9.04 -28.44 -8.36
C ASN A 54 -8.80 -26.93 -8.53
N ASN A 55 -9.06 -26.39 -9.72
CA ASN A 55 -8.92 -24.96 -10.04
C ASN A 55 -10.15 -24.15 -9.62
N LEU A 56 -11.32 -24.77 -9.61
CA LEU A 56 -12.57 -24.12 -9.21
C LEU A 56 -12.75 -24.12 -7.69
N SER A 57 -13.35 -23.06 -7.17
CA SER A 57 -13.73 -22.96 -5.76
C SER A 57 -14.98 -22.10 -5.59
N LEU A 58 -15.75 -22.37 -4.54
CA LEU A 58 -16.88 -21.53 -4.14
C LEU A 58 -16.40 -20.53 -3.10
N VAL A 59 -16.44 -19.25 -3.44
CA VAL A 59 -15.94 -18.18 -2.58
C VAL A 59 -16.98 -17.07 -2.48
N THR A 60 -16.91 -16.24 -1.44
CA THR A 60 -17.79 -15.08 -1.32
C THR A 60 -17.58 -14.11 -2.48
N GLN A 61 -18.65 -13.46 -2.89
CA GLN A 61 -18.62 -12.43 -3.94
C GLN A 61 -17.60 -11.33 -3.63
N HIS A 62 -17.50 -10.90 -2.37
CA HIS A 62 -16.54 -9.88 -1.94
C HIS A 62 -15.09 -10.29 -2.25
N TYR A 63 -14.70 -11.52 -1.89
CA TYR A 63 -13.36 -11.99 -2.19
C TYR A 63 -13.13 -12.15 -3.68
N ASN A 64 -14.06 -12.73 -4.44
CA ASN A 64 -13.92 -12.94 -5.89
C ASN A 64 -13.72 -11.61 -6.65
N ARG A 65 -14.38 -10.53 -6.21
CA ARG A 65 -14.19 -9.17 -6.77
C ARG A 65 -12.90 -8.50 -6.32
N ARG A 66 -12.32 -8.92 -5.18
CA ARG A 66 -11.11 -8.33 -4.59
C ARG A 66 -9.82 -9.04 -5.02
N GLU A 67 -9.88 -10.35 -5.21
CA GLU A 67 -8.74 -11.21 -5.56
C GLU A 67 -7.92 -10.68 -6.76
N PRO A 68 -8.52 -10.19 -7.86
CA PRO A 68 -7.75 -9.65 -8.97
C PRO A 68 -6.87 -8.46 -8.57
N ARG A 69 -7.34 -7.58 -7.66
CA ARG A 69 -6.56 -6.43 -7.19
C ARG A 69 -5.40 -6.87 -6.31
N LEU A 70 -5.69 -7.76 -5.35
CA LEU A 70 -4.67 -8.32 -4.45
C LEU A 70 -3.54 -9.01 -5.24
N ARG A 71 -3.89 -9.66 -6.36
CA ARG A 71 -2.92 -10.30 -7.25
C ARG A 71 -2.02 -9.28 -7.94
N GLU A 72 -2.59 -8.19 -8.48
CA GLU A 72 -1.78 -7.13 -9.10
C GLU A 72 -0.87 -6.47 -8.08
N GLU A 73 -1.38 -6.14 -6.89
CA GLU A 73 -0.59 -5.61 -5.77
C GLU A 73 0.57 -6.55 -5.39
N ALA A 74 0.32 -7.85 -5.29
CA ALA A 74 1.36 -8.84 -4.99
C ALA A 74 2.43 -8.93 -6.10
N LYS A 75 2.03 -8.78 -7.39
CA LYS A 75 2.99 -8.72 -8.50
C LYS A 75 3.86 -7.47 -8.41
N ASP A 76 3.28 -6.33 -8.04
CA ASP A 76 4.01 -5.08 -7.87
C ASP A 76 5.03 -5.18 -6.74
N VAL A 77 4.64 -5.73 -5.59
CA VAL A 77 5.56 -6.00 -4.47
C VAL A 77 6.70 -6.93 -4.91
N LYS A 78 6.38 -8.02 -5.61
CA LYS A 78 7.40 -8.96 -6.13
C LYS A 78 8.36 -8.28 -7.10
N LYS A 79 7.86 -7.41 -7.98
CA LYS A 79 8.65 -6.60 -8.91
C LYS A 79 9.58 -5.64 -8.15
N LEU A 80 9.09 -4.98 -7.11
CA LEU A 80 9.91 -4.12 -6.25
C LEU A 80 11.01 -4.91 -5.55
N LEU A 81 10.68 -6.05 -4.94
CA LEU A 81 11.65 -6.93 -4.29
C LEU A 81 12.74 -7.41 -5.25
N SER A 82 12.39 -7.74 -6.50
CA SER A 82 13.39 -8.16 -7.50
C SER A 82 14.39 -7.08 -7.90
N LYS A 83 14.06 -5.80 -7.68
CA LYS A 83 14.98 -4.67 -7.91
C LYS A 83 15.94 -4.44 -6.77
N VAL A 84 15.62 -4.94 -5.57
CA VAL A 84 16.51 -4.85 -4.40
C VAL A 84 17.63 -5.86 -4.57
N LYS A 85 18.82 -5.38 -4.96
CA LYS A 85 20.01 -6.21 -5.11
C LYS A 85 20.48 -6.72 -3.75
N GLY A 86 20.86 -8.00 -3.67
CA GLY A 86 21.48 -8.59 -2.48
C GLY A 86 20.51 -9.13 -1.42
N LEU A 87 19.19 -9.06 -1.64
CA LEU A 87 18.22 -9.63 -0.70
C LEU A 87 18.13 -11.16 -0.87
N SER A 88 18.51 -11.92 0.15
CA SER A 88 18.34 -13.39 0.15
C SER A 88 16.87 -13.78 0.36
N LYS A 89 16.48 -14.96 -0.13
CA LYS A 89 15.12 -15.50 0.06
C LYS A 89 14.77 -15.64 1.55
N GLN A 90 15.74 -16.01 2.38
CA GLN A 90 15.56 -16.16 3.82
C GLN A 90 15.32 -14.80 4.50
N GLN A 91 16.04 -13.74 4.10
CA GLN A 91 15.82 -12.39 4.61
C GLN A 91 14.43 -11.85 4.23
N ALA A 92 13.96 -12.11 3.00
CA ALA A 92 12.62 -11.71 2.58
C ALA A 92 11.52 -12.39 3.41
N VAL A 93 11.68 -13.68 3.71
CA VAL A 93 10.75 -14.42 4.58
C VAL A 93 10.78 -13.86 6.00
N LEU A 94 11.95 -13.59 6.57
CA LEU A 94 12.07 -13.00 7.90
C LEU A 94 11.40 -11.62 7.97
N LEU A 95 11.65 -10.73 7.00
CA LEU A 95 11.02 -9.42 6.95
C LEU A 95 9.48 -9.50 6.86
N SER A 96 8.94 -10.51 6.19
CA SER A 96 7.50 -10.74 6.09
C SER A 96 6.85 -11.24 7.39
N GLN A 97 7.63 -11.86 8.28
CA GLN A 97 7.18 -12.40 9.56
C GLN A 97 7.26 -11.37 10.70
N LEU A 98 7.94 -10.25 10.50
CA LEU A 98 8.08 -9.21 11.51
C LEU A 98 6.80 -8.37 11.66
N PRO A 99 6.42 -8.00 12.89
CA PRO A 99 5.30 -7.11 13.13
C PRO A 99 5.60 -5.70 12.60
N LEU A 100 4.57 -5.02 12.08
CA LEU A 100 4.63 -3.66 11.52
C LEU A 100 5.44 -2.65 12.35
N PRO A 101 5.28 -2.53 13.69
CA PRO A 101 6.05 -1.56 14.48
C PRO A 101 7.57 -1.78 14.42
N VAL A 102 8.01 -3.04 14.32
CA VAL A 102 9.44 -3.38 14.23
C VAL A 102 9.99 -2.97 12.86
N LEU A 103 9.23 -3.20 11.79
CA LEU A 103 9.61 -2.74 10.45
C LEU A 103 9.72 -1.22 10.37
N THR A 104 8.78 -0.48 10.96
CA THR A 104 8.85 0.99 10.99
C THR A 104 10.06 1.49 11.76
N ALA A 105 10.41 0.84 12.88
CA ALA A 105 11.60 1.19 13.65
C ALA A 105 12.89 0.90 12.87
N ILE A 106 12.97 -0.21 12.14
CA ILE A 106 14.15 -0.53 11.31
C ILE A 106 14.30 0.50 10.18
N VAL A 107 13.20 0.89 9.52
CA VAL A 107 13.24 1.88 8.44
C VAL A 107 13.66 3.25 8.97
N THR A 108 13.12 3.71 10.10
CA THR A 108 13.55 4.97 10.72
C THR A 108 14.98 4.90 11.24
N GLN A 109 15.44 3.70 11.62
CA GLN A 109 16.82 3.49 12.00
C GLN A 109 17.77 3.60 10.80
N LEU A 110 17.45 2.93 9.70
CA LEU A 110 18.26 3.01 8.49
C LEU A 110 18.23 4.40 7.88
N SER A 111 17.09 5.11 7.91
CA SER A 111 17.02 6.48 7.38
C SER A 111 17.94 7.44 8.12
N HIS A 112 18.10 7.34 9.45
CA HIS A 112 19.03 8.23 10.14
C HIS A 112 20.50 7.90 9.85
N LEU A 113 20.82 6.64 9.50
CA LEU A 113 22.17 6.23 9.13
C LEU A 113 22.54 6.67 7.72
N THR A 114 21.59 6.63 6.78
CA THR A 114 21.84 7.01 5.37
C THR A 114 21.70 8.51 5.11
N MET A 115 20.99 9.25 5.97
CA MET A 115 20.79 10.71 5.83
C MET A 115 21.87 11.55 6.52
N GLY A 116 23.05 10.96 6.78
CA GLY A 116 24.24 11.66 7.28
C GLY A 116 25.14 12.24 6.17
N GLU A 117 24.78 12.07 4.89
CA GLU A 117 25.51 12.59 3.74
C GLU A 117 24.59 13.54 2.96
N GLU A 118 24.97 14.82 2.89
CA GLU A 118 24.19 15.83 2.19
C GLU A 118 24.10 15.50 0.70
N VAL A 119 22.91 15.07 0.27
CA VAL A 119 22.57 15.02 -1.14
C VAL A 119 22.29 16.45 -1.58
N ASN A 120 23.24 17.04 -2.30
CA ASN A 120 23.07 18.29 -3.05
C ASN A 120 22.01 18.07 -4.13
N GLU A 121 20.75 18.37 -3.80
CA GLU A 121 19.63 18.26 -4.72
C GLU A 121 19.66 19.40 -5.75
N LYS A 122 20.21 19.12 -6.93
CA LYS A 122 19.81 19.78 -8.18
C LYS A 122 19.21 18.76 -9.14
N SER A 123 17.88 18.63 -9.14
CA SER A 123 17.05 18.44 -10.34
C SER A 123 15.57 18.37 -9.93
N GLY A 124 14.73 19.15 -10.64
CA GLY A 124 13.36 19.46 -10.23
C GLY A 124 12.29 18.45 -10.64
N HIS A 125 11.12 18.53 -10.02
CA HIS A 125 9.95 19.26 -10.56
C HIS A 125 8.75 19.20 -9.60
N THR A 126 8.28 20.39 -9.22
CA THR A 126 6.91 20.85 -8.88
C THR A 126 5.83 19.81 -8.50
N SER A 127 5.31 19.95 -7.27
CA SER A 127 3.88 19.83 -6.95
C SER A 127 3.58 20.75 -5.76
N ALA A 128 2.54 21.55 -5.90
CA ALA A 128 2.19 22.63 -4.99
C ALA A 128 1.67 22.11 -3.64
N GLU A 129 2.32 22.51 -2.55
CA GLU A 129 1.78 22.37 -1.19
C GLU A 129 1.79 23.75 -0.51
N LEU A 130 0.60 24.17 -0.06
CA LEU A 130 0.34 25.41 0.67
C LEU A 130 1.17 25.45 1.96
N PRO A 131 1.72 26.62 2.36
CA PRO A 131 2.52 26.71 3.58
C PRO A 131 1.65 26.52 4.83
N PRO A 132 2.10 25.74 5.84
CA PRO A 132 1.39 25.63 7.10
C PRO A 132 1.40 26.97 7.85
N LYS A 133 0.21 27.44 8.24
CA LYS A 133 0.02 28.64 9.06
C LYS A 133 0.76 28.49 10.39
N GLY A 134 1.78 29.31 10.62
CA GLY A 134 2.50 29.36 11.88
C GLY A 134 1.59 29.87 13.01
N PHE A 135 1.34 29.04 14.02
CA PHE A 135 0.82 29.47 15.31
C PHE A 135 1.97 30.08 16.12
N SER A 136 2.09 31.41 16.11
CA SER A 136 2.97 32.11 17.06
C SER A 136 2.22 32.32 18.37
N HIS A 137 2.44 31.45 19.37
CA HIS A 137 1.99 31.74 20.72
C HIS A 137 2.96 32.76 21.36
N PRO A 138 2.45 33.85 21.98
CA PRO A 138 3.28 34.92 22.51
C PRO A 138 4.26 34.47 23.61
N ASP A 139 3.99 33.32 24.24
CA ASP A 139 4.79 32.78 25.34
C ASP A 139 5.99 31.95 24.89
N ALA A 140 5.99 31.44 23.65
CA ALA A 140 7.09 30.63 23.14
C ALA A 140 8.41 31.42 23.04
N LYS A 141 8.34 32.70 22.65
CA LYS A 141 9.53 33.57 22.56
C LYS A 141 10.15 33.85 23.93
N LYS A 142 9.32 34.03 24.96
CA LYS A 142 9.79 34.22 26.34
C LYS A 142 10.49 32.96 26.85
N LEU A 143 9.89 31.78 26.63
CA LEU A 143 10.47 30.49 27.02
C LEU A 143 11.81 30.22 26.31
N THR A 144 11.91 30.51 25.02
CA THR A 144 13.18 30.32 24.28
C THR A 144 14.29 31.25 24.80
N SER A 145 13.95 32.48 25.16
CA SER A 145 14.91 33.44 25.72
C SER A 145 15.40 32.99 27.10
N LEU A 146 14.47 32.56 27.96
CA LEU A 146 14.77 32.10 29.32
C LEU A 146 15.62 30.81 29.31
N MET A 147 15.32 29.87 28.41
CA MET A 147 16.15 28.68 28.18
C MET A 147 17.55 29.05 27.68
N SER A 148 17.67 29.97 26.72
CA SER A 148 18.99 30.39 26.22
C SER A 148 19.85 31.01 27.33
N HIS A 149 19.23 31.76 28.25
CA HIS A 149 19.93 32.38 29.35
C HIS A 149 20.34 31.35 30.42
N TYR A 150 19.48 30.36 30.70
CA TYR A 150 19.78 29.24 31.59
C TYR A 150 21.04 28.48 31.15
N PHE A 151 21.16 28.16 29.87
CA PHE A 151 22.30 27.40 29.35
C PHE A 151 23.62 28.19 29.33
N LYS A 152 23.57 29.52 29.22
CA LYS A 152 24.77 30.37 29.24
C LYS A 152 25.32 30.65 30.64
N THR A 153 24.52 30.55 31.70
CA THR A 153 25.00 30.81 33.06
C THR A 153 25.77 29.61 33.63
N LYS A 154 26.91 29.86 34.27
CA LYS A 154 27.72 28.82 34.96
C LYS A 154 27.47 28.76 36.48
N ASN A 155 26.73 29.72 37.02
CA ASN A 155 26.42 29.80 38.46
C ASN A 155 25.22 28.89 38.81
N PRO A 156 25.41 27.84 39.63
CA PRO A 156 24.36 26.84 39.88
C PRO A 156 23.17 27.40 40.68
N ARG A 157 23.38 28.41 41.54
CA ARG A 157 22.31 29.06 42.31
C ARG A 157 21.29 29.81 41.44
N LEU A 158 21.76 30.46 40.37
CA LEU A 158 20.89 31.19 39.42
C LEU A 158 20.07 30.25 38.54
N LYS A 159 20.61 29.06 38.23
CA LYS A 159 19.87 28.01 37.51
C LYS A 159 18.66 27.51 38.30
N ILE A 160 18.80 27.37 39.61
CA ILE A 160 17.72 26.88 40.49
C ILE A 160 16.62 27.94 40.65
N ALA A 161 16.99 29.23 40.71
CA ALA A 161 16.03 30.33 40.78
C ALA A 161 15.18 30.43 39.50
N LEU A 162 15.79 30.29 38.31
CA LEU A 162 15.11 30.34 37.01
C LEU A 162 14.15 29.16 36.75
N LEU A 163 14.15 28.13 37.61
CA LEU A 163 13.29 26.96 37.52
C LEU A 163 12.11 26.98 38.53
N ARG A 164 12.00 28.03 39.36
CA ARG A 164 11.03 28.09 40.47
C ARG A 164 9.92 29.14 40.30
N ASP A 165 9.87 29.86 39.18
CA ASP A 165 8.77 30.77 38.81
C ASP A 165 7.91 30.19 37.69
#